data_AF-A0A1F7CM02-F1
#
_entry.id   AF-A0A1F7CM02-F1
#
_cell.length_a   1.000
_cell.length_b   1.000
_cell.length_c   1.000
_cell.angle_alpha   90.00
_cell.angle_beta   90.00
_cell.angle_gamma   90.00
#
_symmetry.space_group_name_H-M   'P 1'
#
loop_
_entity.id
_entity.type
_entity.pdbx_description
1 polymer ?
#
loop_
_entity_poly.entity_id
_entity_poly.type
_entity_poly.pdbx_seq_one_letter_code
_entity_poly.pdbx_strand_id
1 'polypeptide(L)'
;MAFHTAEPLSRQLTIVIGLTVVGFMAFGLALSFYRNILFDGTLGDMRKQNAIMADSNEEARRELEYLHSLQHKDKYAKENLGRVRENEKVLIITPPTTEVPFGEEPNAAAAEQQEARFLELLRQMPVFEHWQLFLFQPERVEELRRGV
;
A
#
# COMPACT_ATOMS: atom_id res chain seq x y z
N MET A 1 -5.27 79.66 -13.16
CA MET A 1 -4.10 78.93 -12.62
C MET A 1 -4.61 77.86 -11.68
N ALA A 2 -4.45 76.59 -12.01
CA ALA A 2 -4.73 75.47 -11.12
C ALA A 2 -3.63 74.42 -11.36
N PHE A 3 -2.67 74.36 -10.44
CA PHE A 3 -1.64 73.34 -10.43
C PHE A 3 -2.26 72.08 -9.83
N HIS A 4 -2.61 71.10 -10.66
CA HIS A 4 -2.88 69.76 -10.19
C HIS A 4 -1.54 69.15 -9.78
N THR A 5 -1.28 69.10 -8.48
CA THR A 5 -0.18 68.32 -7.90
C THR A 5 -0.48 66.85 -8.19
N ALA A 6 0.09 66.33 -9.28
CA ALA A 6 0.11 64.91 -9.55
C ALA A 6 0.68 64.20 -8.32
N GLU A 7 -0.11 63.31 -7.71
CA GLU A 7 0.41 62.44 -6.65
C GLU A 7 1.69 61.75 -7.14
N PRO A 8 2.70 61.56 -6.28
CA PRO A 8 3.95 60.97 -6.72
C PRO A 8 3.66 59.55 -7.23
N LEU A 9 3.98 59.31 -8.51
CA LEU A 9 3.81 58.03 -9.22
C LEU A 9 4.30 56.82 -8.40
N SER A 10 5.30 57.03 -7.54
CA SER A 10 5.83 56.04 -6.60
C SER A 10 4.80 55.50 -5.61
N ARG A 11 3.86 56.32 -5.12
CA ARG A 11 2.83 55.91 -4.16
C ARG A 11 1.80 54.97 -4.80
N GLN A 12 1.38 55.28 -6.01
CA GLN A 12 0.45 54.44 -6.78
C GLN A 12 1.11 53.11 -7.14
N LEU A 13 2.40 53.12 -7.51
CA LEU A 13 3.16 51.91 -7.81
C LEU A 13 3.25 50.97 -6.60
N THR A 14 3.58 51.50 -5.42
CA THR A 14 3.66 50.70 -4.18
C THR A 14 2.31 50.08 -3.81
N ILE A 15 1.20 50.80 -4.02
CA ILE A 15 -0.16 50.26 -3.76
C ILE A 15 -0.47 49.11 -4.72
N VAL A 16 -0.17 49.25 -6.01
CA VAL A 16 -0.41 48.20 -7.02
C VAL A 16 0.43 46.96 -6.72
N ILE A 17 1.72 47.15 -6.39
CA ILE A 17 2.61 46.03 -6.04
C ILE A 17 2.11 45.33 -4.77
N GLY A 18 1.76 46.10 -3.73
CA GLY A 18 1.23 45.56 -2.48
C GLY A 18 -0.06 44.76 -2.70
N LEU A 19 -1.00 45.29 -3.48
CA LEU A 19 -2.24 44.61 -3.84
C LEU A 19 -1.97 43.30 -4.59
N THR A 20 -0.99 43.33 -5.50
CA THR A 20 -0.60 42.16 -6.31
C THR A 20 -0.02 41.06 -5.42
N VAL A 21 0.87 41.40 -4.49
CA VAL A 21 1.45 40.43 -3.54
C VAL A 21 0.38 39.81 -2.66
N VAL A 22 -0.53 40.62 -2.10
CA VAL A 22 -1.65 40.12 -1.29
C VAL A 22 -2.55 39.20 -2.12
N GLY A 23 -2.84 39.56 -3.37
CA GLY A 23 -3.60 38.71 -4.30
C GLY A 23 -2.92 37.36 -4.55
N PHE A 24 -1.61 37.35 -4.80
CA PHE A 24 -0.84 36.11 -4.97
C PHE A 24 -0.82 35.25 -3.71
N MET A 25 -0.70 35.85 -2.52
CA MET A 25 -0.76 35.09 -1.26
C MET A 25 -2.14 34.45 -1.04
N ALA A 26 -3.22 35.20 -1.27
CA ALA A 26 -4.58 34.68 -1.16
C ALA A 26 -4.83 33.56 -2.18
N PHE A 27 -4.34 33.71 -3.41
CA PHE A 27 -4.41 32.69 -4.44
C PHE A 27 -3.62 31.43 -4.08
N GLY A 28 -2.41 31.59 -3.52
CA GLY A 28 -1.60 30.47 -3.03
C GLY A 28 -2.29 29.70 -1.90
N LEU A 29 -2.93 30.41 -0.96
CA LEU A 29 -3.74 29.80 0.10
C LEU A 29 -4.92 29.01 -0.48
N ALA A 30 -5.66 29.57 -1.44
CA ALA A 30 -6.78 28.89 -2.09
C ALA A 30 -6.32 27.60 -2.80
N LEU A 31 -5.19 27.66 -3.53
CA LEU A 31 -4.62 26.49 -4.21
C LEU A 31 -4.17 25.42 -3.20
N SER A 32 -3.57 25.83 -2.08
CA SER A 32 -3.16 24.93 -1.01
C SER A 32 -4.36 24.20 -0.40
N PHE A 33 -5.45 24.92 -0.11
CA PHE A 33 -6.69 24.34 0.41
C PHE A 33 -7.32 23.36 -0.59
N TYR A 34 -7.39 23.73 -1.87
CA TYR A 34 -7.92 22.87 -2.92
C TYR A 34 -7.13 21.56 -3.02
N ARG A 35 -5.80 21.65 -2.99
CA ARG A 35 -4.93 20.48 -3.04
C ARG A 35 -5.11 19.57 -1.82
N ASN A 36 -5.29 20.15 -0.64
CA ASN A 36 -5.50 19.39 0.60
C ASN A 36 -6.78 18.53 0.54
N ILE A 37 -7.89 19.11 0.09
CA ILE A 37 -9.17 18.39 -0.04
C ILE A 37 -9.07 17.24 -1.05
N LEU A 38 -8.39 17.48 -2.19
CA LEU A 38 -8.19 16.44 -3.20
C LEU A 38 -7.32 15.29 -2.68
N PHE A 39 -6.32 15.60 -1.85
CA PHE A 39 -5.47 14.60 -1.21
C PHE A 39 -6.24 13.73 -0.22
N ASP A 40 -7.11 14.33 0.60
CA ASP A 40 -7.91 13.59 1.57
C ASP A 40 -8.86 12.60 0.88
N GLY A 41 -9.49 13.02 -0.23
CA GLY A 41 -10.32 12.13 -1.04
C GLY A 41 -9.53 10.95 -1.62
N THR A 42 -8.37 11.24 -2.21
CA THR A 42 -7.51 10.20 -2.81
C THR A 42 -6.99 9.20 -1.77
N LEU A 43 -6.60 9.67 -0.58
CA LEU A 43 -6.19 8.81 0.53
C LEU A 43 -7.34 7.94 1.04
N GLY A 44 -8.55 8.48 1.11
CA GLY A 44 -9.76 7.73 1.46
C GLY A 44 -10.02 6.59 0.48
N ASP A 45 -9.96 6.87 -0.82
CA ASP A 45 -10.17 5.88 -1.87
C ASP A 45 -9.10 4.79 -1.86
N MET A 46 -7.82 5.14 -1.69
CA MET A 46 -6.73 4.17 -1.55
C MET A 46 -6.91 3.27 -0.33
N ARG A 47 -7.32 3.82 0.82
CA ARG A 47 -7.60 3.03 2.02
C ARG A 47 -8.75 2.05 1.80
N LYS A 48 -9.82 2.49 1.13
CA LYS A 48 -10.96 1.63 0.79
C LYS A 48 -10.54 0.50 -0.15
N GLN A 49 -9.75 0.80 -1.17
CA GLN A 49 -9.23 -0.21 -2.10
C GLN A 49 -8.34 -1.23 -1.39
N ASN A 50 -7.44 -0.78 -0.51
CA ASN A 50 -6.60 -1.69 0.29
C ASN A 50 -7.42 -2.60 1.20
N ALA A 51 -8.48 -2.08 1.84
CA ALA A 51 -9.35 -2.90 2.68
C ALA A 51 -10.07 -3.99 1.87
N ILE A 52 -10.60 -3.64 0.69
CA ILE A 52 -11.22 -4.62 -0.23
C ILE A 52 -10.20 -5.66 -0.69
N MET A 53 -8.98 -5.23 -1.04
CA MET A 53 -7.92 -6.15 -1.43
C MET A 53 -7.54 -7.11 -0.30
N ALA A 54 -7.40 -6.62 0.93
CA ALA A 54 -7.09 -7.45 2.08
C ALA A 54 -8.16 -8.53 2.32
N ASP A 55 -9.44 -8.15 2.27
CA ASP A 55 -10.57 -9.07 2.45
C ASP A 55 -10.60 -10.13 1.33
N SER A 56 -10.40 -9.71 0.07
CA SER A 56 -10.33 -10.65 -1.07
C SER A 56 -9.15 -11.62 -0.97
N ASN A 57 -8.02 -11.18 -0.42
CA ASN A 57 -6.85 -12.03 -0.21
C ASN A 57 -7.11 -13.07 0.88
N GLU A 58 -7.80 -12.68 1.95
CA GLU A 58 -8.17 -13.60 3.02
C GLU A 58 -9.20 -14.64 2.56
N GLU A 59 -10.17 -14.24 1.74
CA GLU A 59 -11.11 -15.17 1.10
C GLU A 59 -10.39 -16.15 0.17
N ALA A 60 -9.51 -15.66 -0.71
CA ALA A 60 -8.72 -16.51 -1.61
C ALA A 60 -7.80 -17.48 -0.84
N ARG A 61 -7.19 -17.04 0.27
CA ARG A 61 -6.38 -17.93 1.13
C ARG A 61 -7.23 -19.03 1.75
N ARG A 62 -8.43 -18.71 2.25
CA ARG A 62 -9.36 -19.71 2.80
C ARG A 62 -9.81 -20.71 1.72
N GLU A 63 -10.06 -20.25 0.51
CA GLU A 63 -10.42 -21.13 -0.61
C GLU A 63 -9.26 -22.07 -0.98
N LEU A 64 -8.04 -21.54 -1.08
CA LEU A 64 -6.86 -22.37 -1.33
C LEU A 64 -6.67 -23.42 -0.24
N GLU A 65 -6.79 -23.03 1.03
CA GLU A 65 -6.69 -23.96 2.16
C GLU A 65 -7.77 -25.06 2.07
N TYR A 66 -9.00 -24.69 1.70
CA TYR A 66 -10.08 -25.65 1.45
C TYR A 66 -9.73 -26.62 0.31
N LEU A 67 -9.23 -26.14 -0.82
CA LEU A 67 -8.84 -26.99 -1.96
C LEU A 67 -7.68 -27.95 -1.61
N HIS A 68 -6.75 -27.50 -0.77
CA HIS A 68 -5.65 -28.32 -0.27
C HIS A 68 -6.07 -29.31 0.82
N SER A 69 -7.21 -29.09 1.48
CA SER A 69 -7.72 -29.93 2.55
C SER A 69 -7.97 -31.37 2.10
N LEU A 70 -7.78 -32.31 3.03
CA LEU A 70 -8.09 -33.73 2.79
C LEU A 70 -9.57 -33.96 2.47
N GLN A 71 -10.45 -33.06 2.93
CA GLN A 71 -11.89 -33.12 2.69
C GLN A 71 -12.23 -32.84 1.23
N HIS A 72 -11.62 -31.82 0.63
CA HIS A 72 -11.81 -31.54 -0.79
C HIS A 72 -11.26 -32.67 -1.66
N LYS A 73 -10.10 -33.23 -1.30
CA LYS A 73 -9.52 -34.40 -1.99
C LYS A 73 -10.43 -35.64 -1.92
N ASP A 74 -11.02 -35.93 -0.76
CA ASP A 74 -11.96 -37.05 -0.60
C ASP A 74 -13.25 -36.83 -1.40
N LYS A 75 -13.82 -35.61 -1.34
CA LYS A 75 -14.99 -35.23 -2.15
C LYS A 75 -14.71 -35.39 -3.65
N TYR A 76 -13.59 -34.84 -4.12
CA TYR A 76 -13.18 -34.91 -5.52
C TYR A 76 -12.92 -36.36 -5.98
N ALA A 77 -12.31 -37.19 -5.13
CA ALA A 77 -12.13 -38.61 -5.43
C ALA A 77 -13.47 -39.36 -5.53
N LYS A 78 -14.42 -39.08 -4.63
CA LYS A 78 -15.77 -39.68 -4.66
C LYS A 78 -16.57 -39.26 -5.90
N GLU A 79 -16.44 -38.01 -6.32
CA GLU A 79 -17.01 -37.48 -7.58
C GLU A 79 -16.44 -38.17 -8.81
N ASN A 80 -15.11 -38.23 -8.93
CA ASN A 80 -14.45 -38.89 -10.07
C ASN A 80 -14.71 -40.40 -10.14
N LEU A 81 -14.92 -41.06 -9.01
CA LEU A 81 -15.25 -42.49 -8.96
C LEU A 81 -16.74 -42.78 -9.16
N GLY A 82 -17.59 -41.75 -9.38
CA GLY A 82 -19.03 -41.89 -9.57
C GLY A 82 -19.77 -42.44 -8.33
N ARG A 83 -19.18 -42.30 -7.13
CA ARG A 83 -19.69 -42.86 -5.87
C ARG A 83 -20.36 -41.81 -4.97
N VAL A 84 -20.71 -40.66 -5.52
CA VAL A 84 -21.39 -39.57 -4.79
C VAL A 84 -22.74 -40.07 -4.29
N ARG A 85 -22.93 -40.08 -2.98
CA ARG A 85 -24.21 -40.37 -2.33
C ARG A 85 -24.84 -39.05 -1.89
N GLU A 86 -26.01 -38.71 -2.41
CA GLU A 86 -26.73 -37.43 -2.15
C GLU A 86 -27.02 -37.17 -0.66
N ASN A 87 -26.97 -38.19 0.21
CA ASN A 87 -27.36 -38.11 1.62
C ASN A 87 -26.19 -38.28 2.61
N GLU A 88 -24.93 -38.17 2.18
CA GLU A 88 -23.78 -38.30 3.09
C GLU A 88 -23.59 -37.00 3.91
N LYS A 89 -23.91 -37.03 5.21
CA LYS A 89 -23.64 -35.93 6.13
C LYS A 89 -22.15 -35.91 6.48
N VAL A 90 -21.43 -34.90 6.00
CA VAL A 90 -20.02 -34.65 6.37
C VAL A 90 -20.00 -34.14 7.82
N LEU A 91 -19.54 -34.99 8.74
CA LEU A 91 -19.22 -34.61 10.12
C LEU A 91 -17.81 -34.03 10.16
N ILE A 92 -17.70 -32.71 10.33
CA ILE A 92 -16.41 -32.05 10.60
C ILE A 92 -16.07 -32.31 12.06
N ILE A 93 -15.31 -33.36 12.32
CA ILE A 93 -14.64 -33.54 13.62
C ILE A 93 -13.29 -32.85 13.46
N THR A 94 -13.20 -31.60 13.91
CA THR A 94 -11.92 -30.91 14.05
C THR A 94 -11.17 -31.59 15.20
N PRO A 95 -10.11 -32.40 14.95
CA PRO A 95 -9.27 -32.84 16.06
C PRO A 95 -8.66 -31.60 16.72
N PRO A 96 -8.51 -31.56 18.06
CA PRO A 96 -7.73 -30.50 18.69
C PRO A 96 -6.36 -30.48 18.01
N THR A 97 -5.99 -29.32 17.48
CA THR A 97 -4.74 -29.05 16.79
C THR A 97 -3.60 -29.68 17.58
N THR A 98 -3.17 -30.87 17.18
CA THR A 98 -1.88 -31.39 17.62
C THR A 98 -0.91 -30.62 16.76
N GLU A 99 -0.28 -29.62 17.37
CA GLU A 99 0.84 -28.87 16.80
C GLU A 99 1.90 -29.89 16.39
N VAL A 100 1.82 -30.34 15.14
CA VAL A 100 2.94 -31.00 14.49
C VAL A 100 3.98 -29.90 14.37
N PRO A 101 5.20 -30.07 14.91
CA PRO A 101 6.29 -29.13 14.68
C PRO A 101 6.71 -29.27 13.22
N PHE A 102 5.94 -28.63 12.33
CA PHE A 102 6.43 -28.20 11.04
C PHE A 102 7.53 -27.19 11.33
N GLY A 103 8.71 -27.42 10.75
CA GLY A 103 9.92 -26.67 11.02
C GLY A 103 9.67 -25.17 11.00
N GLU A 104 10.33 -24.46 11.92
CA GLU A 104 10.32 -23.01 12.13
C GLU A 104 9.70 -22.23 10.96
N GLU A 105 8.38 -21.97 11.03
CA GLU A 105 7.76 -20.95 10.21
C GLU A 105 8.50 -19.64 10.52
N PRO A 106 9.12 -18.96 9.53
CA PRO A 106 9.78 -17.69 9.79
C PRO A 106 8.74 -16.76 10.38
N ASN A 107 8.97 -16.36 11.63
CA ASN A 107 8.07 -15.51 12.40
C ASN A 107 7.60 -14.35 11.51
N ALA A 108 6.33 -14.34 11.12
CA ALA A 108 5.83 -13.42 10.08
C ALA A 108 6.10 -11.94 10.45
N ALA A 109 6.09 -11.64 11.75
CA ALA A 109 6.46 -10.33 12.28
C ALA A 109 7.95 -9.98 12.09
N ALA A 110 8.84 -10.97 12.11
CA ALA A 110 10.26 -10.78 11.84
C ALA A 110 10.53 -10.56 10.33
N ALA A 111 9.81 -11.27 9.46
CA ALA A 111 9.89 -11.05 8.01
C ALA A 111 9.42 -9.63 7.62
N GLU A 112 8.32 -9.16 8.22
CA GLU A 112 7.81 -7.80 8.00
C GLU A 112 8.79 -6.72 8.48
N GLN A 113 9.46 -6.94 9.62
CA GLN A 113 10.51 -6.05 10.12
C GLN A 113 11.77 -6.04 9.23
N GLN A 114 12.13 -7.17 8.63
CA GLN A 114 13.26 -7.29 7.70
C GLN A 114 12.96 -6.55 6.39
N GLU A 115 11.75 -6.70 5.84
CA GLU A 115 11.33 -5.97 4.64
C GLU A 115 11.30 -4.45 4.89
N ALA A 116 10.83 -4.00 6.05
CA ALA A 116 10.83 -2.59 6.40
C ALA A 116 12.25 -1.99 6.45
N ARG A 117 13.22 -2.71 7.05
CA ARG A 117 14.62 -2.27 7.09
C ARG A 117 15.26 -2.22 5.70
N PHE A 118 14.96 -3.20 4.85
CA PHE A 118 15.42 -3.21 3.47
C PHE A 118 14.91 -1.99 2.70
N LEU A 119 13.62 -1.65 2.83
CA LEU A 119 13.04 -0.47 2.19
C LEU A 119 13.62 0.85 2.71
N GLU A 120 13.97 0.92 4.00
CA GLU A 120 14.66 2.09 4.55
C GLU A 120 16.07 2.27 4.00
N LEU A 121 16.82 1.17 3.83
CA LEU A 121 18.15 1.19 3.21
C LEU A 121 18.08 1.64 1.75
N LEU A 122 17.11 1.12 0.99
CA LEU A 122 16.84 1.57 -0.36
C LEU A 122 16.55 3.08 -0.36
N ARG A 123 15.67 3.59 0.50
CA ARG A 123 15.35 5.03 0.52
C ARG A 123 16.56 5.95 0.77
N GLN A 124 17.59 5.47 1.46
CA GLN A 124 18.81 6.24 1.74
C GLN A 124 19.84 6.19 0.60
N MET A 125 19.70 5.24 -0.32
CA MET A 125 20.66 5.01 -1.40
C MET A 125 20.34 5.87 -2.64
N PRO A 126 21.37 6.41 -3.34
CA PRO A 126 21.19 7.07 -4.63
C PRO A 126 20.49 6.15 -5.65
N VAL A 127 19.67 6.74 -6.54
CA VAL A 127 18.89 5.98 -7.54
C VAL A 127 19.78 5.17 -8.49
N PHE A 128 20.95 5.70 -8.85
CA PHE A 128 21.90 4.98 -9.71
C PHE A 128 22.41 3.68 -9.05
N GLU A 129 22.69 3.72 -7.75
CA GLU A 129 23.18 2.55 -7.00
C GLU A 129 22.10 1.48 -6.86
N HIS A 130 20.82 1.85 -6.78
CA HIS A 130 19.71 0.88 -6.85
C HIS A 130 19.75 0.07 -8.14
N TRP A 131 19.76 0.77 -9.27
CA TRP A 131 19.74 0.10 -10.57
C TRP A 131 20.99 -0.74 -10.77
N GLN A 132 22.14 -0.27 -10.28
CA GLN A 132 23.37 -1.05 -10.33
C GLN A 132 23.26 -2.34 -9.51
N LEU A 133 22.72 -2.25 -8.30
CA LEU A 133 22.54 -3.39 -7.41
C LEU A 133 21.53 -4.40 -7.97
N PHE A 134 20.40 -3.93 -8.50
CA PHE A 134 19.38 -4.79 -9.13
C PHE A 134 19.84 -5.43 -10.45
N LEU A 135 20.59 -4.72 -11.28
CA LEU A 135 20.96 -5.21 -12.62
C LEU A 135 22.22 -6.07 -12.61
N PHE A 136 23.17 -5.78 -11.71
CA PHE A 136 24.49 -6.44 -11.73
C PHE A 136 24.77 -7.31 -10.51
N GLN A 137 23.97 -7.23 -9.44
CA GLN A 137 24.21 -7.98 -8.18
C GLN A 137 22.90 -8.57 -7.61
N PRO A 138 22.15 -9.39 -8.38
CA PRO A 138 20.89 -9.97 -7.92
C PRO A 138 21.05 -10.84 -6.66
N GLU A 139 22.20 -11.51 -6.50
CA GLU A 139 22.48 -12.32 -5.31
C GLU A 139 22.57 -11.48 -4.03
N ARG A 140 23.16 -10.28 -4.11
CA ARG A 140 23.19 -9.34 -2.99
C ARG A 140 21.84 -8.75 -2.66
N VAL A 141 20.94 -8.61 -3.64
CA VAL A 141 19.55 -8.20 -3.39
C VAL A 141 18.87 -9.25 -2.52
N GLU A 142 19.05 -10.53 -2.84
CA GLU A 142 18.47 -11.62 -2.07
C GLU A 142 19.07 -11.74 -0.67
N GLU A 143 20.39 -11.55 -0.52
CA GLU A 143 21.06 -11.49 0.79
C GLU A 143 20.55 -10.34 1.66
N LEU A 144 20.43 -9.14 1.08
CA LEU A 144 19.91 -7.96 1.80
C LEU A 144 18.43 -8.10 2.16
N ARG A 145 17.64 -8.78 1.31
CA ARG A 145 16.24 -9.09 1.59
C ARG A 145 16.09 -10.15 2.68
N ARG A 146 17.02 -11.10 2.78
CA ARG A 146 17.03 -12.13 3.83
C ARG A 146 17.67 -11.65 5.14
N GLY A 147 18.39 -10.53 5.12
CA GLY A 147 18.90 -9.87 6.33
C GLY A 147 20.11 -10.54 6.98
N VAL A 148 20.86 -11.33 6.20
CA VAL A 148 21.73 -12.48 6.61
C VAL A 148 20.92 -13.75 6.82
#